data_AF-A0A3D3TB49-F1
#
_entry.id   AF-A0A3D3TB49-F1
#
_cell.length_a   1.000
_cell.length_b   1.000
_cell.length_c   1.000
_cell.angle_alpha   90.00
_cell.angle_beta   90.00
_cell.angle_gamma   90.00
#
_symmetry.space_group_name_H-M   'P 1'
#
loop_
_entity.id
_entity.type
_entity.pdbx_description
1 polymer ?
#
loop_
_entity_poly.entity_id
_entity_poly.type
_entity_poly.pdbx_seq_one_letter_code
_entity_poly.pdbx_strand_id
1 'polypeptide(L)'
;TGGCPAPGQIGAAWFDRDSGRTGTLSAPQAEGCYPGTGDLFAAVLTGGVLRGDGFVHSVELAAEFVSRCAHAAWVQGRPPREGVPFEGLLGMLLPR
;
A
#
# COMPACT_ATOMS: atom_id res chain seq x y z
N THR A 1 -0.56 10.19 2.33
CA THR A 1 -0.61 9.83 3.77
C THR A 1 0.30 8.64 3.96
N GLY A 2 1.33 8.77 4.80
CA GLY A 2 2.34 7.74 5.02
C GLY A 2 3.39 8.27 6.00
N GLY A 3 3.92 7.41 6.86
CA GLY A 3 5.04 7.73 7.74
C GLY A 3 6.37 7.41 7.06
N CYS A 4 7.45 8.05 7.48
CA CYS A 4 8.81 7.68 7.07
C CYS A 4 9.51 6.98 8.24
N PRO A 5 9.45 5.64 8.34
CA PRO A 5 10.06 4.90 9.45
C PRO A 5 11.59 4.93 9.41
N ALA A 6 12.17 5.11 8.23
CA ALA A 6 13.60 5.31 7.98
C ALA A 6 13.79 6.11 6.68
N PRO A 7 14.97 6.74 6.46
CA PRO A 7 15.27 7.40 5.18
C PRO A 7 15.08 6.45 3.99
N GLY A 8 14.40 6.91 2.94
CA GLY A 8 14.10 6.10 1.75
C GLY A 8 13.02 5.03 1.95
N GLN A 9 12.30 5.06 3.07
CA GLN A 9 11.17 4.17 3.32
C GLN A 9 9.89 4.95 3.56
N ILE A 10 8.79 4.41 3.04
CA ILE A 10 7.43 4.84 3.37
C ILE A 10 6.75 3.71 4.14
N GLY A 11 5.93 4.07 5.11
CA GLY A 11 5.32 3.10 5.99
C GLY A 11 3.91 3.46 6.42
N ALA A 12 3.21 2.44 6.89
CA ALA A 12 1.91 2.56 7.52
C ALA A 12 2.02 2.07 8.96
N ALA A 13 1.49 2.85 9.90
CA ALA A 13 1.25 2.37 11.25
C ALA A 13 -0.17 1.78 11.31
N TRP A 14 -0.34 0.68 12.01
CA TRP A 14 -1.64 0.04 12.22
C TRP A 14 -1.87 -0.23 13.70
N PHE A 15 -3.15 -0.26 14.06
CA PHE A 15 -3.63 -0.61 15.38
C PHE A 15 -4.84 -1.53 15.20
N ASP A 16 -4.78 -2.70 15.81
CA ASP A 16 -5.90 -3.62 15.91
C ASP A 16 -6.49 -3.51 17.31
N ARG A 17 -7.77 -3.11 17.38
CA ARG A 17 -8.50 -2.95 18.64
C ARG A 17 -8.71 -4.28 19.35
N ASP A 18 -9.02 -5.34 18.61
CA ASP A 18 -9.48 -6.59 19.19
C ASP A 18 -8.35 -7.34 19.88
N SER A 19 -7.16 -7.33 19.26
CA SER A 19 -5.95 -7.87 19.89
C SER A 19 -5.17 -6.86 20.73
N GLY A 20 -5.50 -5.56 20.64
CA GLY A 20 -4.74 -4.47 21.26
C GLY A 20 -3.34 -4.27 20.66
N ARG A 21 -3.02 -4.92 19.54
CA ARG A 21 -1.69 -4.89 18.93
C ARG A 21 -1.52 -3.66 18.05
N THR A 22 -0.31 -3.11 18.07
CA THR A 22 0.15 -2.10 17.12
C THR A 22 1.31 -2.65 16.30
N GLY A 23 1.55 -2.04 15.16
CA GLY A 23 2.73 -2.31 14.38
C GLY A 23 2.98 -1.23 13.34
N THR A 24 4.17 -1.29 12.75
CA THR A 24 4.55 -0.50 11.60
C THR A 24 4.93 -1.44 10.47
N LEU A 25 4.59 -1.03 9.26
CA LEU A 25 5.04 -1.64 8.03
C LEU A 25 5.84 -0.62 7.27
N SER A 26 6.89 -1.08 6.62
CA SER A 26 7.75 -0.25 5.80
C SER A 26 7.90 -0.88 4.43
N ALA A 27 7.84 -0.06 3.40
CA ALA A 27 8.15 -0.42 2.03
C ALA A 27 9.16 0.59 1.46
N PRO A 28 9.93 0.21 0.43
CA PRO A 28 10.78 1.16 -0.29
C PRO A 28 9.95 2.36 -0.75
N GLN A 29 10.42 3.56 -0.45
CA GLN A 29 9.82 4.78 -0.95
C GLN A 29 10.13 4.90 -2.45
N ALA A 30 9.10 4.93 -3.28
CA ALA A 30 9.26 5.30 -4.68
C ALA A 30 9.50 6.81 -4.80
N GLU A 31 10.32 7.22 -5.77
CA GLU A 31 10.52 8.62 -6.12
C GLU A 31 9.21 9.25 -6.63
N GLY A 32 8.88 10.43 -6.10
CA GLY A 32 7.68 11.19 -6.47
C GLY A 32 6.52 11.12 -5.46
N CYS A 33 5.46 11.91 -5.74
CA CYS A 33 4.23 11.95 -4.95
C CYS A 33 3.04 11.70 -5.87
N TYR A 34 2.36 10.56 -5.68
CA TYR A 34 1.28 10.11 -6.55
C TYR A 34 -0.06 10.22 -5.81
N PRO A 35 -1.00 11.06 -6.27
CA PRO A 35 -2.36 11.14 -5.74
C PRO A 35 -3.07 9.77 -5.82
N GLY A 36 -4.04 9.55 -4.93
CA GLY A 36 -4.84 8.32 -4.89
C GLY A 36 -4.16 7.11 -4.25
N THR A 37 -2.88 7.18 -3.87
CA THR A 37 -2.18 6.10 -3.17
C THR A 37 -2.81 5.74 -1.81
N GLY A 38 -3.37 6.73 -1.11
CA GLY A 38 -4.14 6.51 0.13
C GLY A 38 -5.49 5.83 -0.11
N ASP A 39 -6.20 6.22 -1.17
CA ASP A 39 -7.47 5.59 -1.57
C ASP A 39 -7.24 4.14 -2.00
N LEU A 40 -6.15 3.89 -2.73
CA LEU A 40 -5.75 2.56 -3.15
C LEU A 40 -5.37 1.68 -1.95
N PHE A 41 -4.62 2.22 -0.99
CA PHE A 41 -4.33 1.53 0.27
C PHE A 41 -5.62 1.14 1.00
N ALA A 42 -6.54 2.09 1.18
CA ALA A 42 -7.79 1.84 1.87
C ALA A 42 -8.64 0.79 1.14
N ALA A 43 -8.74 0.87 -0.19
CA ALA A 43 -9.51 -0.07 -1.00
C ALA A 43 -8.97 -1.52 -0.87
N VAL A 44 -7.66 -1.71 -0.94
CA VAL A 44 -7.04 -3.04 -0.80
C VAL A 44 -7.20 -3.57 0.63
N LEU A 45 -6.94 -2.75 1.64
CA LEU A 45 -7.14 -3.12 3.04
C LEU A 45 -8.58 -3.55 3.31
N THR A 46 -9.56 -2.73 2.90
CA THR A 46 -10.98 -3.04 3.06
C THR A 46 -11.35 -4.32 2.30
N GLY A 47 -10.86 -4.48 1.07
CA GLY A 47 -11.11 -5.69 0.28
C GLY A 47 -10.60 -6.97 0.94
N GLY A 48 -9.38 -6.96 1.50
CA GLY A 48 -8.82 -8.09 2.24
C GLY A 48 -9.63 -8.43 3.49
N VAL A 49 -9.94 -7.43 4.31
CA VAL A 49 -10.75 -7.62 5.52
C VAL A 49 -12.14 -8.19 5.19
N LEU A 50 -12.81 -7.69 4.14
CA LEU A 50 -14.12 -8.20 3.71
C LEU A 50 -14.06 -9.62 3.14
N ARG A 51 -12.91 -10.03 2.60
CA ARG A 51 -12.68 -11.41 2.15
C ARG A 51 -12.47 -12.39 3.31
N GLY A 52 -12.26 -11.88 4.53
CA GLY A 52 -11.91 -12.67 5.70
C GLY A 52 -10.41 -12.87 5.88
N ASP A 53 -9.58 -12.12 5.14
CA ASP A 53 -8.13 -12.13 5.36
C ASP A 53 -7.81 -11.50 6.72
N GLY A 54 -6.74 -11.95 7.37
CA GLY A 54 -6.29 -11.37 8.63
C GLY A 54 -6.01 -9.87 8.49
N PHE A 55 -6.38 -9.06 9.48
CA PHE A 55 -6.22 -7.60 9.42
C PHE A 55 -4.77 -7.21 9.09
N VAL A 56 -3.79 -7.71 9.86
CA VAL A 56 -2.37 -7.40 9.64
C VAL A 56 -1.92 -7.81 8.23
N HIS A 57 -2.34 -8.98 7.76
CA HIS A 57 -2.05 -9.44 6.40
C HIS A 57 -2.64 -8.50 5.34
N SER A 58 -3.85 -8.00 5.57
CA SER A 58 -4.50 -7.04 4.67
C SER A 58 -3.77 -5.69 4.64
N VAL A 59 -3.23 -5.23 5.78
CA VAL A 59 -2.40 -4.01 5.85
C VAL A 59 -1.08 -4.21 5.09
N GLU A 60 -0.43 -5.38 5.24
CA GLU A 60 0.79 -5.76 4.50
C GLU A 60 0.56 -5.78 2.98
N LEU A 61 -0.51 -6.47 2.55
CA LEU A 61 -0.89 -6.53 1.13
C LEU A 61 -1.13 -5.15 0.54
N ALA A 62 -1.86 -4.29 1.27
CA ALA A 62 -2.15 -2.93 0.83
C ALA A 62 -0.87 -2.08 0.71
N ALA A 63 0.03 -2.14 1.70
CA ALA A 63 1.30 -1.41 1.67
C ALA A 63 2.21 -1.87 0.53
N GLU A 64 2.36 -3.19 0.35
CA GLU A 64 3.16 -3.76 -0.72
C GLU A 64 2.60 -3.40 -2.10
N PHE A 65 1.29 -3.54 -2.29
CA PHE A 65 0.62 -3.23 -3.55
C PHE A 65 0.83 -1.77 -3.96
N VAL A 66 0.59 -0.83 -3.04
CA VAL A 66 0.77 0.61 -3.28
C VAL A 66 2.23 0.94 -3.59
N SER A 67 3.19 0.34 -2.87
CA SER A 67 4.62 0.55 -3.13
C SER A 67 5.01 0.09 -4.53
N ARG A 68 4.55 -1.10 -4.97
CA ARG A 68 4.83 -1.59 -6.33
C ARG A 68 4.17 -0.74 -7.41
N CYS A 69 2.95 -0.25 -7.19
CA CYS A 69 2.29 0.67 -8.11
C CYS A 69 3.04 2.00 -8.23
N ALA A 70 3.50 2.56 -7.10
CA ALA A 70 4.28 3.80 -7.09
C ALA A 70 5.65 3.62 -7.78
N HIS A 71 6.32 2.48 -7.55
CA HIS A 71 7.56 2.14 -8.27
C HIS A 71 7.32 2.00 -9.78
N ALA A 72 6.21 1.36 -10.19
CA ALA A 72 5.85 1.23 -11.60
C ALA A 72 5.58 2.59 -12.25
N ALA A 73 4.92 3.52 -11.54
CA ALA A 73 4.70 4.89 -12.01
C ALA A 73 6.03 5.62 -12.27
N TRP A 74 6.99 5.48 -11.35
CA TRP A 74 8.32 6.07 -11.46
C TRP A 74 9.11 5.51 -12.66
N VAL A 75 9.19 4.18 -12.80
CA VAL A 75 9.90 3.53 -13.91
C VAL A 75 9.31 3.90 -15.27
N GLN A 76 7.99 4.07 -15.35
CA GLN A 76 7.30 4.47 -16.58
C GLN A 76 7.41 5.98 -16.87
N GLY A 77 7.95 6.78 -15.95
CA GLY A 77 8.04 8.23 -16.11
C GLY A 77 6.68 8.91 -16.23
N ARG A 78 5.62 8.35 -15.60
CA ARG A 78 4.26 8.89 -15.75
C ARG A 78 4.15 10.25 -15.05
N PRO A 79 3.36 11.20 -15.60
CA PRO A 79 3.04 12.43 -14.89
C PRO A 79 2.41 12.11 -13.53
N PRO A 80 2.94 12.60 -12.40
CA PRO A 80 2.44 12.24 -11.08
C PRO A 80 0.94 12.50 -10.88
N ARG A 81 0.37 13.47 -11.62
CA ARG A 81 -1.07 13.81 -11.58
C ARG A 81 -2.00 12.69 -12.09
N GLU A 82 -1.48 11.71 -12.83
CA GLU A 82 -2.25 10.56 -13.31
C GLU A 82 -2.40 9.45 -12.25
N GLY A 83 -1.76 9.59 -11.08
CA GLY A 83 -1.76 8.56 -10.06
C GLY A 83 -0.78 7.42 -10.39
N VAL A 84 -1.07 6.22 -9.88
CA VAL A 84 -0.21 5.03 -10.03
C VAL A 84 -0.85 3.99 -10.97
N PRO A 85 -0.09 3.35 -11.88
CA PRO A 85 -0.60 2.28 -12.71
C PRO A 85 -0.73 1.01 -11.88
N PHE A 86 -1.95 0.59 -11.59
CA PHE A 86 -2.22 -0.57 -10.73
C PHE A 86 -2.83 -1.75 -11.51
N GLU A 87 -3.35 -1.53 -12.72
CA GLU A 87 -4.10 -2.51 -13.51
C GLU A 87 -3.28 -3.75 -13.81
N GLY A 88 -2.01 -3.58 -14.20
CA GLY A 88 -1.09 -4.69 -14.45
C GLY A 88 -0.64 -5.45 -13.20
N LEU A 89 -0.91 -4.91 -12.01
CA LEU A 89 -0.54 -5.50 -10.73
C LEU A 89 -1.72 -6.14 -10.00
N LEU A 90 -2.96 -5.99 -10.48
CA LEU A 90 -4.18 -6.50 -9.82
C LEU A 90 -4.13 -8.01 -9.50
N GLY A 91 -3.38 -8.80 -10.27
CA GLY A 91 -3.17 -10.22 -10.00
C GLY A 91 -2.54 -10.51 -8.63
N MET A 92 -1.81 -9.56 -8.04
CA MET A 92 -1.28 -9.67 -6.68
C MET A 92 -2.37 -9.74 -5.60
N LEU A 93 -3.56 -9.24 -5.90
CA LEU A 93 -4.67 -9.17 -4.94
C LEU A 93 -5.55 -10.42 -4.94
N LEU A 94 -5.27 -11.38 -5.82
CA LEU A 94 -6.01 -12.64 -5.90
C LEU A 94 -5.53 -13.61 -4.80
N PRO A 95 -6.43 -14.48 -4.29
CA PRO A 95 -6.02 -15.58 -3.42
C PRO A 95 -4.97 -16.46 -4.10
N ARG A 96 -4.02 -16.99 -3.32
CA ARG A 96 -3.08 -18.02 -3.80
C ARG A 96 -3.73 -19.39 -3.88
#